data_AF-W0SMD9-F1
#
_entry.id   AF-W0SMD9-F1
#
_cell.length_a   1.000
_cell.length_b   1.000
_cell.length_c   1.000
_cell.angle_alpha   90.00
_cell.angle_beta   90.00
_cell.angle_gamma   90.00
#
_symmetry.space_group_name_H-M   'P 1'
#
loop_
_entity.id
_entity.type
_entity.pdbx_description
1 polymer ?
#
loop_
_entity_poly.entity_id
_entity_poly.type
_entity_poly.pdbx_seq_one_letter_code
_entity_poly.pdbx_strand_id
1 'polypeptide(L)'
;MKLPTLLLVNALAGFASLSFAADDPRCLAEYKAEEARIMRDAGQAAKTNPPGRDLKAQQQIMTPVHDALKAASEKAENCNREARAAAYRDNRAAIDLRTRQCTEKADRQLDELRKRSGGRAELSRDEQIARRSGEDRILDERMDCLRKVQ
;
A
#
# COMPACT_ATOMS: atom_id res chain seq x y z
N MET A 1 39.77 -5.46 -37.97
CA MET A 1 38.57 -6.16 -37.44
C MET A 1 37.81 -5.17 -36.57
N LYS A 2 36.60 -4.78 -36.98
CA LYS A 2 35.78 -3.74 -36.35
C LYS A 2 34.85 -4.40 -35.35
N LEU A 3 35.03 -4.16 -34.05
CA LEU A 3 34.05 -4.56 -33.04
C LEU A 3 32.79 -3.70 -33.16
N PRO A 4 31.58 -4.29 -33.11
CA PRO A 4 30.35 -3.57 -33.37
C PRO A 4 29.98 -2.70 -32.16
N THR A 5 29.91 -1.40 -32.41
CA THR A 5 29.49 -0.32 -31.52
C THR A 5 28.04 -0.46 -31.00
N LEU A 6 27.32 -1.49 -31.44
CA LEU A 6 25.94 -1.81 -31.08
C LEU A 6 25.77 -2.42 -29.67
N LEU A 7 26.84 -2.94 -29.06
CA LEU A 7 26.77 -3.55 -27.72
C LEU A 7 26.83 -2.53 -26.57
N LEU A 8 27.30 -1.31 -26.82
CA LEU A 8 27.43 -0.27 -25.78
C LEU A 8 26.12 0.46 -25.50
N VAL A 9 25.20 0.54 -26.48
CA VAL A 9 23.92 1.24 -26.30
C VAL A 9 22.92 0.41 -25.48
N ASN A 10 22.94 -0.93 -25.62
CA ASN A 10 22.07 -1.81 -24.83
C ASN A 10 22.52 -1.98 -23.38
N ALA A 11 23.81 -1.78 -23.07
CA ALA A 11 24.30 -1.86 -21.70
C ALA A 11 23.91 -0.64 -20.84
N LEU A 12 23.66 0.52 -21.47
CA LEU A 12 23.23 1.74 -20.78
C LEU A 12 21.72 1.79 -20.48
N ALA A 13 20.91 0.94 -21.12
CA ALA A 13 19.48 0.82 -20.82
C ALA A 13 19.20 -0.04 -19.58
N GLY A 14 20.17 -0.82 -19.08
CA GLY A 14 19.99 -1.73 -17.94
C GLY A 14 20.33 -1.14 -16.57
N PHE A 15 21.03 0.00 -16.50
CA PHE A 15 21.48 0.59 -15.22
C PHE A 15 20.57 1.68 -14.66
N ALA A 16 19.59 2.17 -15.43
CA ALA A 16 18.60 3.13 -14.92
C ALA A 16 17.51 2.48 -14.06
N SER A 17 17.45 1.15 -13.99
CA SER A 17 16.38 0.40 -13.31
C SER A 17 16.61 0.17 -11.81
N LEU A 18 17.69 0.69 -11.22
CA LEU A 18 18.08 0.41 -9.83
C LEU A 18 17.59 1.43 -8.81
N SER A 19 16.65 2.29 -9.15
CA SER A 19 16.00 3.17 -8.18
C SER A 19 14.51 3.23 -8.48
N PHE A 20 13.69 2.82 -7.51
CA PHE A 20 12.23 2.84 -7.55
C PHE A 20 11.55 1.77 -8.41
N ALA A 21 11.63 0.51 -7.98
CA ALA A 21 10.46 -0.35 -8.16
C ALA A 21 9.34 0.22 -7.28
N ALA A 22 8.37 0.90 -7.88
CA ALA A 22 7.14 1.26 -7.19
C ALA A 22 6.51 0.00 -6.56
N ASP A 23 6.14 0.07 -5.28
CA ASP A 23 5.55 -1.05 -4.53
C ASP A 23 4.18 -1.44 -5.09
N ASP A 24 3.42 -0.46 -5.59
CA ASP A 24 2.15 -0.68 -6.24
C ASP A 24 2.36 -0.96 -7.76
N PRO A 25 1.89 -2.10 -8.27
CA PRO A 25 2.12 -2.50 -9.66
C PRO A 25 1.49 -1.57 -10.70
N ARG A 26 0.42 -0.84 -10.36
CA ARG A 26 -0.17 0.18 -11.23
C ARG A 26 0.74 1.40 -11.30
N CYS A 27 1.25 1.88 -10.17
CA CYS A 27 2.19 3.01 -10.15
C CYS A 27 3.47 2.70 -10.95
N LEU A 28 3.96 1.45 -10.88
CA LEU A 28 5.10 0.99 -11.69
C LEU A 28 4.78 0.96 -13.19
N ALA A 29 3.59 0.45 -13.55
CA ALA A 29 3.17 0.37 -14.94
C ALA A 29 3.02 1.76 -15.57
N GLU A 30 2.47 2.73 -14.84
CA GLU A 30 2.36 4.12 -15.27
C GLU A 30 3.74 4.76 -15.48
N TYR A 31 4.69 4.56 -14.55
CA TYR A 31 6.06 5.04 -14.71
C TYR A 31 6.73 4.46 -15.96
N LYS A 32 6.67 3.13 -16.15
CA LYS A 32 7.29 2.47 -17.31
C LYS A 32 6.67 2.92 -18.63
N ALA A 33 5.35 3.16 -18.66
CA ALA A 33 4.69 3.69 -19.84
C ALA A 33 5.19 5.09 -20.20
N GLU A 34 5.38 5.94 -19.18
CA GLU A 34 5.87 7.30 -19.34
C GLU A 34 7.36 7.35 -19.71
N GLU A 35 8.20 6.53 -19.07
CA GLU A 35 9.60 6.33 -19.46
C GLU A 35 9.71 5.92 -20.93
N ALA A 36 8.91 4.94 -21.37
CA ALA A 36 8.90 4.52 -22.76
C ALA A 36 8.45 5.64 -23.71
N ARG A 37 7.54 6.52 -23.28
CA ARG A 37 7.14 7.72 -24.04
C ARG A 37 8.30 8.70 -24.16
N ILE A 38 8.94 9.06 -23.04
CA ILE A 38 10.08 9.99 -22.99
C ILE A 38 11.22 9.49 -23.89
N MET A 39 11.55 8.20 -23.81
CA MET A 39 12.61 7.61 -24.63
C MET A 39 12.27 7.60 -26.13
N ARG A 40 11.01 7.38 -26.50
CA ARG A 40 10.57 7.52 -27.91
C ARG A 40 10.71 8.96 -28.40
N ASP A 41 10.29 9.92 -27.61
CA ASP A 41 10.36 11.35 -27.96
C ASP A 41 11.82 11.81 -28.10
N ALA A 42 12.68 11.40 -27.18
CA ALA A 42 14.12 11.64 -27.23
C ALA A 42 14.76 11.02 -28.49
N GLY A 43 14.40 9.76 -28.80
CA GLY A 43 14.87 9.07 -29.99
C GLY A 43 14.43 9.76 -31.28
N GLN A 44 13.23 10.33 -31.31
CA GLN A 44 12.73 11.10 -32.46
C GLN A 44 13.45 12.46 -32.59
N ALA A 45 13.72 13.14 -31.48
CA ALA A 45 14.51 14.38 -31.48
C ALA A 45 15.93 14.13 -32.00
N ALA A 46 16.58 13.04 -31.56
CA ALA A 46 17.92 12.65 -32.01
C ALA A 46 17.98 12.23 -33.49
N LYS A 47 16.89 11.70 -34.05
CA LYS A 47 16.79 11.43 -35.51
C LYS A 47 16.68 12.72 -36.32
N THR A 48 15.91 13.68 -35.83
CA THR A 48 15.69 14.96 -36.51
C THR A 48 16.94 15.84 -36.48
N ASN A 49 17.65 15.86 -35.35
CA ASN A 49 18.92 16.58 -35.17
C ASN A 49 19.95 15.66 -34.50
N PRO A 50 20.75 14.90 -35.28
CA PRO A 50 21.75 14.00 -34.72
C PRO A 50 22.85 14.82 -34.04
N PRO A 51 23.10 14.63 -32.73
CA PRO A 51 24.08 15.45 -32.02
C PRO A 51 25.54 15.10 -32.39
N GLY A 52 25.78 13.98 -33.10
CA GLY A 52 27.12 13.56 -33.48
C GLY A 52 28.06 13.46 -32.28
N ARG A 53 29.24 14.08 -32.39
CA ARG A 53 30.20 14.24 -31.28
C ARG A 53 30.06 15.56 -30.52
N ASP A 54 29.07 16.39 -30.87
CA ASP A 54 28.84 17.66 -30.19
C ASP A 54 28.19 17.41 -28.82
N LEU A 55 28.99 17.53 -27.78
CA LEU A 55 28.56 17.39 -26.39
C LEU A 55 27.46 18.39 -26.00
N LYS A 56 27.47 19.59 -26.58
CA LYS A 56 26.46 20.62 -26.29
C LYS A 56 25.11 20.23 -26.89
N ALA A 57 25.10 19.72 -28.12
CA ALA A 57 23.90 19.18 -28.75
C ALA A 57 23.37 17.94 -28.02
N GLN A 58 24.26 17.07 -27.53
CA GLN A 58 23.86 15.93 -26.69
C GLN A 58 23.21 16.40 -25.38
N GLN A 59 23.81 17.37 -24.69
CA GLN A 59 23.24 17.94 -23.46
C GLN A 59 21.87 18.58 -23.70
N GLN A 60 21.69 19.33 -24.80
CA GLN A 60 20.42 19.95 -25.13
C GLN A 60 19.28 18.93 -25.35
N ILE A 61 19.60 17.74 -25.86
CA ILE A 61 18.64 16.64 -26.01
C ILE A 61 18.42 15.91 -24.68
N MET A 62 19.45 15.73 -23.87
CA MET A 62 19.39 14.93 -22.65
C MET A 62 18.83 15.66 -21.42
N THR A 63 19.00 16.99 -21.31
CA THR A 63 18.42 17.78 -20.21
C THR A 63 16.90 17.60 -20.11
N PRO A 64 16.10 17.80 -21.17
CA PRO A 64 14.65 17.62 -21.08
C PRO A 64 14.25 16.15 -20.79
N VAL A 65 15.05 15.17 -21.23
CA VAL A 65 14.84 13.76 -20.90
C VAL A 65 15.03 13.52 -19.41
N HIS A 66 16.12 14.05 -18.83
CA HIS A 66 16.39 13.94 -17.41
C HIS A 66 15.27 14.58 -16.58
N ASP A 67 14.85 15.80 -16.94
CA ASP A 67 13.79 16.51 -16.22
C ASP A 67 12.44 15.77 -16.32
N ALA A 68 12.12 15.20 -17.49
CA ALA A 68 10.91 14.41 -17.67
C ALA A 68 10.95 13.10 -16.88
N LEU A 69 12.08 12.39 -16.85
CA LEU A 69 12.25 11.17 -16.05
C LEU A 69 12.16 11.47 -14.55
N LYS A 70 12.75 12.59 -14.10
CA LYS A 70 12.62 13.04 -12.72
C LYS A 70 11.16 13.30 -12.35
N ALA A 71 10.42 14.04 -13.18
CA ALA A 71 9.00 14.29 -12.95
C ALA A 71 8.16 13.01 -12.95
N ALA A 72 8.47 12.06 -13.84
CA ALA A 72 7.82 10.75 -13.86
C ALA A 72 8.10 9.95 -12.58
N SER A 73 9.34 9.99 -12.07
CA SER A 73 9.71 9.35 -10.80
C SER A 73 8.97 9.97 -9.62
N GLU A 74 8.92 11.30 -9.52
CA GLU A 74 8.19 12.01 -8.46
C GLU A 74 6.69 11.68 -8.47
N LYS A 75 6.10 11.55 -9.67
CA LYS A 75 4.70 11.11 -9.82
C LYS A 75 4.50 9.68 -9.35
N ALA A 76 5.41 8.76 -9.70
CA ALA A 76 5.34 7.36 -9.26
C ALA A 76 5.46 7.24 -7.73
N GLU A 77 6.34 8.03 -7.11
CA GLU A 77 6.45 8.11 -5.65
C GLU A 77 5.17 8.61 -4.98
N ASN A 78 4.56 9.67 -5.51
CA ASN A 78 3.28 10.18 -5.02
C ASN A 78 2.18 9.11 -5.10
N CYS A 79 2.07 8.43 -6.24
CA CYS A 79 1.14 7.32 -6.43
C CYS A 79 1.35 6.22 -5.37
N ASN A 80 2.60 5.85 -5.09
CA ASN A 80 2.90 4.86 -4.04
C ASN A 80 2.52 5.36 -2.64
N ARG A 81 2.76 6.63 -2.33
CA ARG A 81 2.35 7.21 -1.04
C ARG A 81 0.84 7.13 -0.86
N GLU A 82 0.09 7.47 -1.91
CA GLU A 82 -1.38 7.40 -1.90
C GLU A 82 -1.89 5.97 -1.80
N ALA A 83 -1.29 5.03 -2.55
CA ALA A 83 -1.65 3.62 -2.50
C ALA A 83 -1.44 3.03 -1.10
N ARG A 84 -0.29 3.30 -0.48
CA ARG A 84 -0.01 2.87 0.90
C ARG A 84 -0.98 3.50 1.90
N ALA A 85 -1.31 4.79 1.75
CA ALA A 85 -2.27 5.47 2.60
C ALA A 85 -3.69 4.88 2.46
N ALA A 86 -4.11 4.52 1.24
CA ALA A 86 -5.38 3.83 1.00
C ALA A 86 -5.40 2.45 1.67
N ALA A 87 -4.37 1.62 1.45
CA ALA A 87 -4.25 0.31 2.08
C ALA A 87 -4.28 0.40 3.63
N TYR A 88 -3.62 1.41 4.21
CA TYR A 88 -3.69 1.66 5.65
C TYR A 88 -5.11 2.00 6.12
N ARG A 89 -5.83 2.87 5.40
CA ARG A 89 -7.22 3.23 5.72
C ARG A 89 -8.16 2.03 5.64
N ASP A 90 -8.02 1.20 4.61
CA ASP A 90 -8.85 0.01 4.43
C ASP A 90 -8.59 -1.03 5.52
N ASN A 91 -7.32 -1.27 5.85
CA ASN A 91 -6.94 -2.13 6.96
C ASN A 91 -7.47 -1.58 8.30
N ARG A 92 -7.38 -0.26 8.51
CA ARG A 92 -7.92 0.38 9.71
C ARG A 92 -9.44 0.21 9.81
N ALA A 93 -10.16 0.43 8.72
CA ALA A 93 -11.60 0.21 8.67
C ALA A 93 -11.97 -1.25 8.96
N ALA A 94 -11.20 -2.21 8.43
CA ALA A 94 -11.41 -3.64 8.69
C ALA A 94 -11.13 -4.03 10.15
N ILE A 95 -10.13 -3.41 10.78
CA ILE A 95 -9.83 -3.57 12.22
C ILE A 95 -10.96 -2.99 13.07
N ASP A 96 -11.41 -1.78 12.76
CA ASP A 96 -12.48 -1.10 13.50
C ASP A 96 -13.80 -1.89 13.39
N LEU A 97 -14.13 -2.42 12.20
CA LEU A 97 -15.31 -3.27 11.98
C LEU A 97 -15.25 -4.55 12.83
N ARG A 98 -14.12 -5.27 12.82
CA ARG A 98 -13.96 -6.50 13.61
C ARG A 98 -13.99 -6.22 15.11
N THR A 99 -13.42 -5.10 15.55
CA THR A 99 -13.48 -4.64 16.95
C THR A 99 -14.92 -4.40 17.41
N ARG A 100 -15.75 -3.75 16.56
CA ARG A 100 -17.18 -3.55 16.84
C ARG A 100 -17.91 -4.88 16.94
N GLN A 101 -17.68 -5.81 16.00
CA GLN A 101 -18.30 -7.14 16.03
C GLN A 101 -17.97 -7.92 17.31
N CYS A 102 -16.70 -7.88 17.77
CA CYS A 102 -16.31 -8.51 19.04
C CYS A 102 -17.06 -7.90 20.24
N THR A 103 -17.19 -6.57 20.27
CA THR A 103 -17.85 -5.86 21.37
C THR A 103 -19.36 -6.08 21.36
N GLU A 104 -20.03 -5.92 20.22
CA GLU A 104 -21.47 -6.11 20.08
C GLU A 104 -21.91 -7.54 20.38
N LYS A 105 -21.07 -8.54 20.05
CA LYS A 105 -21.34 -9.94 20.43
C LYS A 105 -21.34 -10.10 21.95
N ALA A 106 -20.32 -9.59 22.62
CA ALA A 106 -20.21 -9.67 24.07
C ALA A 106 -21.35 -8.92 24.77
N ASP A 107 -21.71 -7.73 24.29
CA ASP A 107 -22.82 -6.94 24.83
C ASP A 107 -24.15 -7.69 24.73
N ARG A 108 -24.44 -8.32 23.57
CA ARG A 108 -25.63 -9.19 23.43
C ARG A 108 -25.63 -10.35 24.41
N GLN A 109 -24.49 -11.03 24.58
CA GLN A 109 -24.38 -12.15 25.51
C GLN A 109 -24.58 -11.70 26.96
N LEU A 110 -24.04 -10.54 27.35
CA LEU A 110 -24.24 -9.95 28.68
C LEU A 110 -25.70 -9.56 28.91
N ASP A 111 -26.35 -8.96 27.91
CA ASP A 111 -27.77 -8.60 28.00
C ASP A 111 -28.66 -9.84 28.11
N GLU A 112 -28.37 -10.91 27.36
CA GLU A 112 -29.05 -12.19 27.49
C GLU A 112 -28.83 -12.84 28.86
N LEU A 113 -27.63 -12.73 29.43
CA LEU A 113 -27.33 -13.22 30.77
C LEU A 113 -28.09 -12.44 31.84
N ARG A 114 -28.15 -11.10 31.72
CA ARG A 114 -28.94 -10.23 32.59
C ARG A 114 -30.44 -10.51 32.50
N LYS A 115 -30.98 -10.69 31.29
CA LYS A 115 -32.38 -11.08 31.07
C LYS A 115 -32.71 -12.42 31.73
N ARG A 116 -31.82 -13.41 31.61
CA ARG A 116 -31.97 -14.72 32.29
C ARG A 116 -31.94 -14.59 33.81
N SER A 117 -31.17 -13.64 34.33
CA SER A 117 -31.14 -13.29 35.75
C SER A 117 -32.43 -12.58 36.21
N GLY A 118 -33.34 -12.25 35.30
CA GLY A 118 -34.75 -11.95 35.58
C GLY A 118 -35.05 -10.62 36.27
N GLY A 119 -34.08 -9.71 36.42
CA GLY A 119 -34.30 -8.43 37.11
C GLY A 119 -34.73 -8.56 38.57
N ARG A 120 -34.60 -9.76 39.18
CA ARG A 120 -34.95 -10.01 40.58
C ARG A 120 -33.91 -9.34 41.46
N ALA A 121 -34.36 -8.59 42.46
CA ALA A 121 -33.48 -7.90 43.40
C ALA A 121 -32.65 -8.87 44.24
N GLU A 122 -33.15 -10.09 44.49
CA GLU A 122 -32.47 -11.13 45.26
C GLU A 122 -32.21 -12.36 44.38
N LEU A 123 -30.94 -12.56 44.05
CA LEU A 123 -30.42 -13.82 43.51
C LEU A 123 -29.89 -14.66 44.67
N SER A 124 -30.17 -15.96 44.65
CA SER A 124 -29.51 -16.91 45.56
C SER A 124 -27.99 -16.89 45.37
N ARG A 125 -27.25 -17.36 46.37
CA ARG A 125 -25.77 -17.41 46.31
C ARG A 125 -25.26 -18.17 45.07
N ASP A 126 -25.89 -19.27 44.73
CA ASP A 126 -25.51 -20.09 43.58
C ASP A 126 -25.82 -19.38 42.26
N GLU A 127 -26.97 -18.70 42.16
CA GLU A 127 -27.29 -17.85 41.00
C GLU A 127 -26.31 -16.68 40.85
N GLN A 128 -25.86 -16.08 41.96
CA GLN A 128 -24.83 -15.02 41.92
C GLN A 128 -23.48 -15.55 41.43
N ILE A 129 -23.06 -16.74 41.87
CA ILE A 129 -21.82 -17.38 41.42
C ILE A 129 -21.92 -17.71 39.92
N ALA A 130 -23.03 -18.31 39.49
CA ALA A 130 -23.27 -18.64 38.10
C ALA A 130 -23.29 -17.40 37.20
N ARG A 131 -23.89 -16.29 37.66
CA ARG A 131 -23.88 -15.02 36.93
C ARG A 131 -22.47 -14.47 36.77
N ARG A 132 -21.69 -14.38 37.84
CA ARG A 132 -20.30 -13.86 37.79
C ARG A 132 -19.43 -14.71 36.87
N SER A 133 -19.49 -16.04 37.01
CA SER A 133 -18.74 -16.95 36.13
C SER A 133 -19.16 -16.81 34.66
N GLY A 134 -20.45 -16.58 34.39
CA GLY A 134 -20.95 -16.30 33.05
C GLY A 134 -20.44 -14.96 32.50
N GLU A 135 -20.44 -13.91 33.31
CA GLU A 135 -19.91 -12.58 32.95
C GLU A 135 -18.40 -12.67 32.63
N ASP A 136 -17.63 -13.32 33.50
CA ASP A 136 -16.18 -13.51 33.32
C ASP A 136 -15.90 -14.25 32.00
N ARG A 137 -16.63 -15.32 31.71
CA ARG A 137 -16.47 -16.08 30.46
C ARG A 137 -16.74 -15.23 29.22
N ILE A 138 -17.77 -14.39 29.25
CA ILE A 138 -18.12 -13.51 28.13
C ILE A 138 -17.03 -12.44 27.92
N LEU A 139 -16.47 -11.91 29.02
CA LEU A 139 -15.37 -10.95 28.95
C LEU A 139 -14.09 -11.59 28.42
N ASP A 140 -13.77 -12.82 28.83
CA ASP A 140 -12.64 -13.58 28.28
C ASP A 140 -12.82 -13.86 26.78
N GLU A 141 -14.01 -14.31 26.36
CA GLU A 141 -14.35 -14.50 24.94
C GLU A 141 -14.20 -13.19 24.14
N ARG A 142 -14.59 -12.05 24.72
CA ARG A 142 -14.40 -10.72 24.11
C ARG A 142 -12.91 -10.38 23.96
N MET A 143 -12.11 -10.58 25.01
CA MET A 143 -10.69 -10.27 24.99
C MET A 143 -9.93 -11.17 24.01
N ASP A 144 -10.29 -12.45 23.93
CA ASP A 144 -9.76 -13.39 22.94
C ASP A 144 -10.11 -12.96 21.51
N CYS A 145 -11.34 -12.48 21.30
CA CYS A 145 -11.76 -11.93 20.01
C CYS A 145 -10.91 -10.70 19.65
N LEU A 146 -10.77 -9.74 20.56
CA LEU A 146 -9.99 -8.52 20.35
C LEU A 146 -8.50 -8.80 20.10
N ARG A 147 -7.91 -9.80 20.78
CA ARG A 147 -6.52 -10.23 20.54
C ARG A 147 -6.29 -10.77 19.12
N LYS A 148 -7.32 -11.34 18.48
CA LYS A 148 -7.25 -11.85 17.10
C LYS A 148 -7.47 -10.76 16.03
N VAL A 149 -7.86 -9.55 16.44
CA VAL A 149 -8.04 -8.40 15.54
C VAL A 149 -6.74 -7.61 15.36
N GLN A 150 -5.86 -7.67 16.36
CA GLN A 150 -4.52 -7.07 16.34
C GLN A 150 -3.56 -7.90 15.47
#